data_AF-A0A4P5YD52-F1
#
_entry.id   AF-A0A4P5YD52-F1
#
_cell.length_a   1.000
_cell.length_b   1.000
_cell.length_c   1.000
_cell.angle_alpha   90.00
_cell.angle_beta   90.00
_cell.angle_gamma   90.00
#
_symmetry.space_group_name_H-M   'P 1'
#
loop_
_entity.id
_entity.type
_entity.pdbx_description
1 polymer ?
#
loop_
_entity_poly.entity_id
_entity_poly.type
_entity_poly.pdbx_seq_one_letter_code
_entity_poly.pdbx_strand_id
1 'polypeptide(L)'
;MEHKPAQRAAYAFTRTLTYEPHRLGDADFVELRKHYTDKQILEIILAVAGYNSINRWKEGAGIPQSSSGGNFGSRRPEGANAGAEKLADKTERPAEKSHNYLTPTSPKYQNVITKVVPLVIDAKSGKPSTQTVFRRAPLESRGDVTKALNAARQRTPRLPLVEDAKARELVPEGFPEGALPQWVRLLATFPTSGKGRIASIHSSEARGDLKPLLKAQVSWIIARQDRAWYALGQAQQRLRELGWSDDQIFKLDGDWSEFTPAERAQFRLARQLAASPIMLTDAETTEAVKQIGPRDVVQLISYTTNRASFNRITEAAGLRIEKSL
;
A
#
# COMPACT_ATOMS: atom_id res chain seq x y z
N MET A 1 9.77 26.02 -12.53
CA MET A 1 10.95 25.16 -12.69
C MET A 1 10.49 23.92 -13.43
N GLU A 2 11.03 23.63 -14.61
CA GLU A 2 10.59 22.50 -15.43
C GLU A 2 11.24 21.21 -14.93
N HIS A 3 10.45 20.14 -14.72
CA HIS A 3 10.96 18.85 -14.25
C HIS A 3 11.73 18.13 -15.37
N LYS A 4 12.89 17.54 -15.03
CA LYS A 4 13.70 16.74 -15.97
C LYS A 4 12.89 15.54 -16.50
N PRO A 5 13.16 15.04 -17.73
CA PRO A 5 12.45 13.88 -18.28
C PRO A 5 12.37 12.68 -17.34
N ALA A 6 13.49 12.29 -16.72
CA ALA A 6 13.55 11.21 -15.73
C ALA A 6 12.58 11.42 -14.55
N GLN A 7 12.51 12.66 -14.02
CA GLN A 7 11.61 12.99 -12.92
C GLN A 7 10.14 12.86 -13.36
N ARG A 8 9.80 13.32 -14.56
CA ARG A 8 8.43 13.21 -15.10
C ARG A 8 8.02 11.74 -15.27
N ALA A 9 8.91 10.89 -15.79
CA ALA A 9 8.67 9.45 -15.90
C ALA A 9 8.43 8.81 -14.52
N ALA A 10 9.28 9.11 -13.54
CA ALA A 10 9.09 8.64 -12.17
C ALA A 10 7.77 9.15 -11.54
N TYR A 11 7.40 10.42 -11.73
CA TYR A 11 6.15 10.97 -11.20
C TYR A 11 4.92 10.33 -11.84
N ALA A 12 4.94 10.09 -13.15
CA ALA A 12 3.85 9.39 -13.84
C ALA A 12 3.69 7.97 -13.28
N PHE A 13 4.78 7.22 -13.18
CA PHE A 13 4.78 5.87 -12.64
C PHE A 13 4.28 5.81 -11.18
N THR A 14 4.83 6.66 -10.31
CA THR A 14 4.46 6.66 -8.88
C THR A 14 3.02 7.12 -8.65
N ARG A 15 2.50 8.04 -9.48
CA ARG A 15 1.09 8.44 -9.46
C ARG A 15 0.17 7.26 -9.80
N THR A 16 0.47 6.54 -10.88
CA THR A 16 -0.29 5.34 -11.27
C THR A 16 -0.22 4.28 -10.17
N LEU A 17 0.97 3.92 -9.68
CA LEU A 17 1.14 2.92 -8.63
C LEU A 17 0.42 3.27 -7.31
N THR A 18 0.28 4.56 -7.01
CA THR A 18 -0.43 5.03 -5.81
C THR A 18 -1.95 4.93 -5.98
N TYR A 19 -2.48 5.54 -7.05
CA TYR A 19 -3.92 5.78 -7.22
C TYR A 19 -4.62 4.64 -7.96
N GLU A 20 -4.02 4.18 -9.06
CA GLU A 20 -4.56 3.20 -10.00
C GLU A 20 -3.55 2.06 -10.24
N PRO A 21 -3.10 1.32 -9.21
CA PRO A 21 -2.08 0.28 -9.37
C PRO A 21 -2.49 -0.79 -10.39
N HIS A 22 -3.79 -1.04 -10.54
CA HIS A 22 -4.38 -1.95 -11.52
C HIS A 22 -4.17 -1.54 -12.99
N ARG A 23 -3.76 -0.29 -13.27
CA ARG A 23 -3.51 0.21 -14.62
C ARG A 23 -2.03 0.15 -15.01
N LEU A 24 -1.15 -0.19 -14.06
CA LEU A 24 0.28 -0.27 -14.33
C LEU A 24 0.57 -1.46 -15.26
N GLY A 25 1.32 -1.23 -16.32
CA GLY A 25 1.63 -2.23 -17.35
C GLY A 25 3.05 -2.14 -17.89
N ASP A 26 3.35 -2.97 -18.89
CA ASP A 26 4.71 -3.11 -19.43
C ASP A 26 5.23 -1.82 -20.07
N ALA A 27 4.33 -1.02 -20.66
CA ALA A 27 4.67 0.28 -21.24
C ALA A 27 5.25 1.27 -20.20
N ASP A 28 4.76 1.24 -18.95
CA ASP A 28 5.28 2.08 -17.87
C ASP A 28 6.73 1.71 -17.52
N PHE A 29 7.06 0.41 -17.59
CA PHE A 29 8.42 -0.08 -17.36
C PHE A 29 9.36 0.22 -18.53
N VAL A 30 8.87 0.13 -19.77
CA VAL A 30 9.64 0.54 -20.96
C VAL A 30 10.02 2.01 -20.85
N GLU A 31 9.09 2.88 -20.43
CA GLU A 31 9.38 4.30 -20.22
C GLU A 31 10.39 4.53 -19.09
N LEU A 32 10.19 3.91 -17.92
CA LEU A 32 11.12 4.07 -16.79
C LEU A 32 12.54 3.61 -17.10
N ARG A 33 12.71 2.52 -17.87
CA ARG A 33 14.02 1.96 -18.22
C ARG A 33 14.87 2.89 -19.09
N LYS A 34 14.28 3.90 -19.72
CA LYS A 34 15.04 4.96 -20.41
C LYS A 34 15.87 5.81 -19.45
N HIS A 35 15.55 5.76 -18.15
CA HIS A 35 16.11 6.66 -17.14
C HIS A 35 16.63 5.95 -15.88
N TYR A 36 16.13 4.75 -15.57
CA TYR A 36 16.41 4.04 -14.32
C TYR A 36 16.77 2.58 -14.59
N THR A 37 17.73 2.05 -13.83
CA THR A 37 18.04 0.62 -13.80
C THR A 37 16.91 -0.18 -13.14
N ASP A 38 16.81 -1.48 -13.40
CA ASP A 38 15.82 -2.36 -12.75
C ASP A 38 15.89 -2.32 -11.22
N LYS A 39 17.11 -2.19 -10.66
CA LYS A 39 17.30 -2.02 -9.21
C LYS A 39 16.70 -0.71 -8.71
N GLN A 40 16.92 0.41 -9.42
CA GLN A 40 16.31 1.70 -9.07
C GLN A 40 14.79 1.69 -9.24
N ILE A 41 14.27 0.99 -10.27
CA ILE A 41 12.82 0.82 -10.46
C ILE A 41 12.22 0.05 -9.29
N LEU A 42 12.86 -1.04 -8.84
CA LEU A 42 12.42 -1.77 -7.65
C LEU A 42 12.46 -0.88 -6.40
N GLU A 43 13.50 -0.06 -6.23
CA GLU A 43 13.58 0.89 -5.12
C GLU A 43 12.42 1.90 -5.13
N ILE A 44 12.06 2.44 -6.29
CA ILE A 44 10.89 3.31 -6.47
C ILE A 44 9.61 2.58 -6.06
N ILE A 45 9.41 1.34 -6.53
CA ILE A 45 8.23 0.53 -6.18
C ILE A 45 8.14 0.32 -4.66
N LEU A 46 9.25 -0.08 -4.03
CA LEU A 46 9.30 -0.36 -2.59
C LEU A 46 9.05 0.91 -1.76
N ALA A 47 9.60 2.05 -2.18
CA ALA A 47 9.36 3.33 -1.52
C ALA A 47 7.88 3.74 -1.61
N VAL A 48 7.30 3.71 -2.82
CA VAL A 48 5.88 4.09 -3.04
C VAL A 48 4.92 3.16 -2.31
N ALA A 49 5.18 1.85 -2.31
CA ALA A 49 4.38 0.87 -1.58
C ALA A 49 4.47 1.09 -0.06
N GLY A 50 5.67 1.37 0.46
CA GLY A 50 5.88 1.73 1.86
C GLY A 50 5.14 3.00 2.27
N TYR A 51 5.22 4.08 1.47
CA TYR A 51 4.46 5.31 1.72
C TYR A 51 2.95 5.08 1.64
N ASN A 52 2.49 4.26 0.70
CA ASN A 52 1.08 3.87 0.62
C ASN A 52 0.61 3.09 1.86
N SER A 53 1.47 2.24 2.43
CA SER A 53 1.19 1.51 3.67
C SER A 53 1.09 2.46 4.85
N ILE A 54 2.11 3.28 5.09
CA ILE A 54 2.17 4.12 6.29
C ILE A 54 1.10 5.21 6.30
N ASN A 55 0.73 5.75 5.12
CA ASN A 55 -0.36 6.71 5.03
C ASN A 55 -1.69 6.05 5.42
N ARG A 56 -1.98 4.84 4.93
CA ARG A 56 -3.16 4.07 5.37
C ARG A 56 -3.12 3.76 6.86
N TRP A 57 -1.94 3.45 7.40
CA TRP A 57 -1.84 3.11 8.81
C TRP A 57 -2.16 4.32 9.69
N LYS A 58 -1.58 5.49 9.37
CA LYS A 58 -1.82 6.72 10.13
C LYS A 58 -3.27 7.19 10.03
N GLU A 59 -3.82 7.25 8.83
CA GLU A 59 -5.22 7.67 8.62
C GLU A 59 -6.18 6.65 9.24
N GLY A 60 -5.98 5.36 9.01
CA GLY A 60 -6.84 4.31 9.54
C GLY A 60 -6.80 4.20 11.07
N ALA A 61 -5.66 4.49 11.71
CA ALA A 61 -5.54 4.54 13.16
C ALA A 61 -5.92 5.91 13.76
N GLY A 62 -6.29 6.90 12.94
CA GLY A 62 -6.66 8.24 13.39
C GLY A 62 -5.53 8.98 14.09
N ILE A 63 -4.27 8.78 13.67
CA ILE A 63 -3.12 9.39 14.33
C ILE A 63 -3.16 10.91 14.12
N PRO A 64 -3.28 11.72 15.18
CA PRO A 64 -3.35 13.17 15.04
C PRO A 64 -2.02 13.72 14.51
N GLN A 65 -2.11 14.81 13.76
CA GLN A 65 -0.91 15.54 13.36
C GLN A 65 -0.19 16.08 14.60
N SER A 66 1.14 15.96 14.60
CA SER A 66 1.97 16.56 15.63
C SER A 66 1.85 18.09 15.56
N SER A 67 1.62 18.72 16.71
CA SER A 67 1.51 20.18 16.84
C SER A 67 2.77 20.93 16.37
N SER A 68 3.94 20.28 16.39
CA SER A 68 5.23 20.83 15.98
C SER A 68 5.65 20.48 14.55
N GLY A 69 4.73 20.00 13.72
CA GLY A 69 5.08 19.63 12.34
C GLY A 69 5.69 18.24 12.18
N GLY A 70 5.88 17.48 13.26
CA GLY A 70 6.41 16.11 13.21
C GLY A 70 7.85 16.03 12.69
N ASN A 71 8.68 17.05 12.96
CA ASN A 71 10.07 17.17 12.52
C ASN A 71 10.29 17.25 10.99
N PHE A 72 9.24 17.50 10.19
CA PHE A 72 9.35 17.70 8.74
C PHE A 72 9.66 19.15 8.32
N GLY A 73 9.70 20.08 9.28
CA GLY A 73 10.22 21.43 9.04
C GLY A 73 11.73 21.42 8.81
N SER A 74 12.24 22.41 8.08
CA SER A 74 13.69 22.57 7.93
C SER A 74 14.34 22.66 9.33
N ARG A 75 15.08 21.62 9.74
CA ARG A 75 16.09 21.78 10.79
C ARG A 75 17.06 22.85 10.29
N ARG A 76 17.02 24.04 10.89
CA ARG A 76 18.22 24.89 10.94
C ARG A 76 18.91 24.64 12.27
N PRO A 77 20.26 24.72 12.28
CA PRO A 77 21.07 23.90 13.16
C PRO A 77 21.14 24.52 14.55
N GLU A 78 20.88 23.69 15.57
CA GLU A 78 21.72 23.65 16.76
C GLU A 78 22.10 22.18 16.99
N GLY A 79 23.40 21.95 17.11
CA GLY A 79 24.09 20.74 16.64
C GLY A 79 23.84 19.44 17.40
N ALA A 80 23.98 18.33 16.64
CA ALA A 80 24.58 17.04 17.02
C ALA A 80 24.17 16.00 15.96
N ASN A 81 24.99 15.31 15.17
CA ASN A 81 26.44 15.12 14.95
C ASN A 81 26.54 14.69 13.45
N ALA A 82 27.59 14.84 12.64
CA ALA A 82 29.02 14.98 12.86
C ALA A 82 29.65 15.63 11.60
N GLY A 83 30.72 16.41 11.79
CA GLY A 83 31.67 16.76 10.74
C GLY A 83 31.62 18.19 10.21
N ALA A 84 32.70 18.92 10.51
CA ALA A 84 33.24 20.10 9.81
C ALA A 84 32.71 21.52 10.18
N GLU A 85 33.64 22.22 10.82
CA GLU A 85 34.02 23.64 10.70
C GLU A 85 33.22 24.75 11.40
N LYS A 86 33.96 25.44 12.28
CA LYS A 86 33.61 26.70 12.94
C LYS A 86 33.53 27.81 11.89
N LEU A 87 32.47 28.63 11.92
CA LEU A 87 32.51 29.97 11.33
C LEU A 87 31.76 30.98 12.20
N ALA A 88 32.28 32.20 12.14
CA ALA A 88 32.18 33.26 13.13
C ALA A 88 30.81 33.95 13.29
N ASP A 89 30.62 34.41 14.52
CA ASP A 89 30.01 35.67 14.96
C ASP A 89 29.30 36.52 13.88
N LYS A 90 27.97 36.41 13.80
CA LYS A 90 27.07 37.41 13.19
C LYS A 90 25.68 37.39 13.84
N THR A 91 25.43 38.47 14.59
CA THR A 91 24.20 39.27 14.69
C THR A 91 22.83 38.57 14.67
N GLU A 92 22.10 38.79 15.77
CA GLU A 92 20.64 38.70 15.97
C GLU A 92 19.83 38.09 14.81
N ARG A 93 19.56 36.78 14.90
CA ARG A 93 18.56 36.12 14.07
C ARG A 93 17.19 36.21 14.74
N PRO A 94 16.09 36.54 14.00
CA PRO A 94 14.76 36.64 14.59
C PRO A 94 14.31 35.32 15.20
N ALA A 95 13.65 35.39 16.35
CA ALA A 95 13.13 34.25 17.10
C ALA A 95 12.48 33.20 16.19
N GLU A 96 12.88 31.95 16.40
CA GLU A 96 12.51 30.77 15.64
C GLU A 96 10.98 30.63 15.53
N LYS A 97 10.43 30.80 14.32
CA LYS A 97 9.04 30.40 14.08
C LYS A 97 9.00 28.87 14.06
N SER A 98 8.51 28.27 15.14
CA SER A 98 8.22 26.84 15.19
C SER A 98 7.32 26.44 14.02
N HIS A 99 7.73 25.41 13.27
CA HIS A 99 6.96 24.89 12.15
C HIS A 99 5.60 24.37 12.67
N ASN A 100 4.50 24.93 12.18
CA ASN A 100 3.15 24.50 12.52
C ASN A 100 2.28 24.40 11.26
N TYR A 101 1.24 23.56 11.32
CA TYR A 101 0.28 23.38 10.23
C TYR A 101 -0.92 24.35 10.31
N LEU A 102 -0.85 25.37 11.18
CA LEU A 102 -1.95 26.32 11.42
C LEU A 102 -1.91 27.52 10.48
N THR A 103 -0.92 27.60 9.59
CA THR A 103 -0.84 28.66 8.58
C THR A 103 -2.04 28.54 7.63
N PRO A 104 -2.95 29.53 7.55
CA PRO A 104 -4.10 29.47 6.67
C PRO A 104 -3.67 29.36 5.20
N THR A 105 -4.53 28.76 4.38
CA THR A 105 -4.33 28.76 2.92
C THR A 105 -4.26 30.20 2.43
N SER A 106 -3.19 30.54 1.69
CA SER A 106 -2.99 31.88 1.12
C SER A 106 -4.23 32.33 0.34
N PRO A 107 -4.68 33.60 0.47
CA PRO A 107 -5.82 34.14 -0.28
C PRO A 107 -5.78 33.85 -1.78
N LYS A 108 -4.57 33.85 -2.38
CA LYS A 108 -4.34 33.53 -3.79
C LYS A 108 -4.85 32.13 -4.19
N TYR A 109 -4.78 31.16 -3.28
CA TYR A 109 -5.12 29.76 -3.56
C TYR A 109 -6.46 29.33 -2.97
N GLN A 110 -7.16 30.20 -2.23
CA GLN A 110 -8.41 29.84 -1.53
C GLN A 110 -9.49 29.27 -2.45
N ASN A 111 -9.57 29.74 -3.70
CA ASN A 111 -10.59 29.33 -4.66
C ASN A 111 -10.03 28.48 -5.82
N VAL A 112 -8.77 28.05 -5.74
CA VAL A 112 -8.16 27.26 -6.82
C VAL A 112 -8.60 25.80 -6.71
N ILE A 113 -9.27 25.31 -7.74
CA ILE A 113 -9.68 23.91 -7.83
C ILE A 113 -8.46 23.06 -8.23
N THR A 114 -8.20 22.00 -7.44
CA THR A 114 -7.15 21.03 -7.75
C THR A 114 -7.42 20.32 -9.08
N LYS A 115 -6.38 20.19 -9.90
CA LYS A 115 -6.41 19.41 -11.16
C LYS A 115 -5.95 17.97 -10.99
N VAL A 116 -5.50 17.60 -9.79
CA VAL A 116 -4.81 16.33 -9.53
C VAL A 116 -5.54 15.41 -8.57
N VAL A 117 -6.34 15.95 -7.65
CA VAL A 117 -7.15 15.16 -6.70
C VAL A 117 -8.57 15.03 -7.25
N PRO A 118 -9.16 13.82 -7.27
CA PRO A 118 -10.56 13.64 -7.62
C PRO A 118 -11.47 14.41 -6.65
N LEU A 119 -12.41 15.18 -7.18
CA LEU A 119 -13.40 15.90 -6.40
C LEU A 119 -14.80 15.36 -6.71
N VAL A 120 -15.65 15.23 -5.68
CA VAL A 120 -17.11 15.20 -5.88
C VAL A 120 -17.58 16.64 -5.95
N ILE A 121 -18.33 16.98 -6.98
CA ILE A 121 -19.04 18.24 -7.06
C ILE A 121 -20.44 18.02 -6.50
N ASP A 122 -20.83 18.81 -5.51
CA ASP A 122 -22.17 18.77 -4.97
C ASP A 122 -23.16 19.29 -6.03
N ALA A 123 -24.13 18.45 -6.38
CA ALA A 123 -25.04 18.73 -7.50
C ALA A 123 -25.95 19.94 -7.24
N LYS A 124 -26.21 20.29 -5.96
CA LYS A 124 -27.08 21.42 -5.59
C LYS A 124 -26.35 22.76 -5.64
N SER A 125 -25.13 22.80 -5.12
CA SER A 125 -24.34 24.03 -5.00
C SER A 125 -23.35 24.24 -6.15
N GLY A 126 -23.05 23.20 -6.92
CA GLY A 126 -22.02 23.23 -7.97
C GLY A 126 -20.59 23.35 -7.43
N LYS A 127 -20.39 23.23 -6.11
CA LYS A 127 -19.08 23.40 -5.45
C LYS A 127 -18.42 22.05 -5.15
N PRO A 128 -17.07 21.98 -5.09
CA PRO A 128 -16.39 20.82 -4.55
C PRO A 128 -16.88 20.50 -3.14
N SER A 129 -17.24 19.23 -2.92
CA SER A 129 -17.58 18.74 -1.58
C SER A 129 -16.32 18.23 -0.86
N THR A 130 -16.45 17.99 0.45
CA THR A 130 -15.44 17.36 1.29
C THR A 130 -15.46 15.83 1.21
N GLN A 131 -16.35 15.23 0.40
CA GLN A 131 -16.45 13.78 0.30
C GLN A 131 -15.22 13.18 -0.38
N THR A 132 -14.71 12.11 0.23
CA THR A 132 -13.60 11.35 -0.32
C THR A 132 -14.10 10.44 -1.45
N VAL A 133 -13.29 10.26 -2.48
CA VAL A 133 -13.72 9.55 -3.69
C VAL A 133 -12.77 8.43 -4.04
N PHE A 134 -13.36 7.27 -4.25
CA PHE A 134 -12.71 6.13 -4.86
C PHE A 134 -13.40 5.80 -6.18
N ARG A 135 -12.69 5.97 -7.31
CA ARG A 135 -13.22 5.77 -8.66
C ARG A 135 -12.50 4.60 -9.34
N ARG A 136 -12.73 3.37 -8.86
CA ARG A 136 -12.32 2.17 -9.60
C ARG A 136 -13.53 1.55 -10.29
N ALA A 137 -13.29 0.94 -11.44
CA ALA A 137 -14.32 0.20 -12.16
C ALA A 137 -14.89 -0.93 -11.28
N PRO A 138 -16.16 -1.33 -11.51
CA PRO A 138 -16.76 -2.48 -10.85
C PRO A 138 -15.87 -3.72 -10.92
N LEU A 139 -16.02 -4.61 -9.94
CA LEU A 139 -15.28 -5.87 -9.89
C LEU A 139 -15.63 -6.74 -11.09
N GLU A 140 -14.64 -7.46 -11.60
CA GLU A 140 -14.79 -8.38 -12.72
C GLU A 140 -15.71 -9.56 -12.39
N SER A 141 -16.35 -10.13 -13.41
CA SER A 141 -17.10 -11.38 -13.29
C SER A 141 -16.21 -12.53 -12.83
N ARG A 142 -16.78 -13.58 -12.23
CA ARG A 142 -16.04 -14.80 -11.85
C ARG A 142 -15.25 -15.37 -13.03
N GLY A 143 -15.83 -15.40 -14.22
CA GLY A 143 -15.18 -15.92 -15.43
C GLY A 143 -13.92 -15.12 -15.78
N ASP A 144 -13.99 -13.79 -15.68
CA ASP A 144 -12.85 -12.93 -16.00
C ASP A 144 -11.78 -12.93 -14.91
N VAL A 145 -12.16 -13.10 -13.64
CA VAL A 145 -11.20 -13.36 -12.54
C VAL A 145 -10.43 -14.65 -12.81
N THR A 146 -11.11 -15.72 -13.19
CA THR A 146 -10.46 -17.00 -13.51
C THR A 146 -9.49 -16.85 -14.69
N LYS A 147 -9.87 -16.13 -15.74
CA LYS A 147 -8.97 -15.81 -16.87
C LYS A 147 -7.75 -15.02 -16.40
N ALA A 148 -7.95 -13.98 -15.58
CA ALA A 148 -6.86 -13.14 -15.07
C ALA A 148 -5.89 -13.93 -14.18
N LEU A 149 -6.39 -14.81 -13.31
CA LEU A 149 -5.55 -15.71 -12.50
C LEU A 149 -4.77 -16.70 -13.37
N ASN A 150 -5.39 -17.25 -14.42
CA ASN A 150 -4.68 -18.11 -15.37
C ASN A 150 -3.58 -17.36 -16.13
N ALA A 151 -3.85 -16.13 -16.58
CA ALA A 151 -2.83 -15.28 -17.19
C ALA A 151 -1.70 -14.97 -16.20
N ALA A 152 -2.02 -14.70 -14.94
CA ALA A 152 -1.03 -14.43 -13.89
C ALA A 152 -0.11 -15.62 -13.61
N ARG A 153 -0.57 -16.87 -13.76
CA ARG A 153 0.28 -18.07 -13.66
C ARG A 153 1.34 -18.17 -14.77
N GLN A 154 1.11 -17.52 -15.91
CA GLN A 154 1.99 -17.57 -17.08
C GLN A 154 2.91 -16.34 -17.21
N ARG A 155 2.89 -15.44 -16.21
CA ARG A 155 3.70 -14.22 -16.26
C ARG A 155 5.19 -14.52 -16.20
N THR A 156 5.95 -13.66 -16.86
CA THR A 156 7.36 -13.45 -16.59
C THR A 156 7.49 -12.17 -15.75
N PRO A 157 8.18 -12.21 -14.60
CA PRO A 157 8.40 -11.03 -13.78
C PRO A 157 9.01 -9.89 -14.60
N ARG A 158 8.50 -8.67 -14.41
CA ARG A 158 9.03 -7.46 -15.06
C ARG A 158 10.42 -7.11 -14.58
N LEU A 159 10.79 -7.53 -13.38
CA LEU A 159 12.07 -7.25 -12.75
C LEU A 159 12.82 -8.57 -12.48
N PRO A 160 14.16 -8.57 -12.57
CA PRO A 160 14.97 -9.74 -12.29
C PRO A 160 14.79 -10.20 -10.84
N LEU A 161 14.75 -11.51 -10.66
CA LEU A 161 14.65 -12.16 -9.35
C LEU A 161 16.02 -12.73 -8.96
N VAL A 162 16.42 -12.58 -7.70
CA VAL A 162 17.63 -13.22 -7.18
C VAL A 162 17.49 -14.73 -7.24
N GLU A 163 18.56 -15.47 -7.52
CA GLU A 163 18.54 -16.93 -7.51
C GLU A 163 18.10 -17.52 -6.16
N ASP A 164 17.39 -18.66 -6.22
CA ASP A 164 16.72 -19.25 -5.05
C ASP A 164 17.70 -19.50 -3.89
N ALA A 165 18.83 -20.15 -4.17
CA ALA A 165 19.86 -20.46 -3.19
C ALA A 165 20.40 -19.21 -2.48
N LYS A 166 20.61 -18.12 -3.22
CA LYS A 166 21.11 -16.85 -2.64
C LYS A 166 20.02 -16.11 -1.87
N ALA A 167 18.77 -16.16 -2.34
CA ALA A 167 17.65 -15.56 -1.62
C ALA A 167 17.34 -16.32 -0.32
N ARG A 168 17.62 -17.64 -0.27
CA ARG A 168 17.45 -18.48 0.92
C ARG A 168 18.29 -18.01 2.10
N GLU A 169 19.46 -17.44 1.87
CA GLU A 169 20.32 -16.88 2.93
C GLU A 169 19.66 -15.74 3.73
N LEU A 170 18.56 -15.16 3.20
CA LEU A 170 17.88 -14.01 3.80
C LEU A 170 16.57 -14.33 4.51
N VAL A 171 16.05 -15.55 4.40
CA VAL A 171 14.80 -15.91 5.07
C VAL A 171 15.03 -16.15 6.57
N PRO A 172 14.03 -15.87 7.43
CA PRO A 172 14.15 -16.18 8.85
C PRO A 172 14.19 -17.70 9.10
N GLU A 173 14.68 -18.09 10.28
CA GLU A 173 14.58 -19.47 10.75
C GLU A 173 13.13 -19.95 10.77
N GLY A 174 12.91 -21.21 10.39
CA GLY A 174 11.58 -21.82 10.30
C GLY A 174 10.74 -21.34 9.10
N PHE A 175 11.35 -20.66 8.12
CA PHE A 175 10.68 -20.39 6.84
C PHE A 175 10.42 -21.72 6.09
N PRO A 176 9.28 -21.89 5.42
CA PRO A 176 8.95 -23.14 4.73
C PRO A 176 10.04 -23.64 3.77
N GLU A 177 10.28 -24.95 3.82
CA GLU A 177 11.15 -25.68 2.87
C GLU A 177 10.54 -25.71 1.46
N GLY A 178 11.34 -26.05 0.46
CA GLY A 178 10.91 -26.09 -0.96
C GLY A 178 11.31 -24.82 -1.72
N ALA A 179 10.77 -24.56 -2.91
CA ALA A 179 11.15 -23.38 -3.70
C ALA A 179 10.67 -22.07 -3.04
N LEU A 180 11.49 -21.01 -3.09
CA LEU A 180 11.07 -19.71 -2.54
C LEU A 180 9.99 -19.07 -3.43
N PRO A 181 8.95 -18.46 -2.81
CA PRO A 181 8.03 -17.59 -3.52
C PRO A 181 8.77 -16.45 -4.23
N GLN A 182 8.26 -16.02 -5.39
CA GLN A 182 8.93 -15.00 -6.19
C GLN A 182 9.10 -13.67 -5.46
N TRP A 183 8.16 -13.33 -4.56
CA TRP A 183 8.25 -12.10 -3.78
C TRP A 183 9.47 -12.10 -2.84
N VAL A 184 9.89 -13.26 -2.31
CA VAL A 184 11.10 -13.38 -1.49
C VAL A 184 12.33 -13.10 -2.35
N ARG A 185 12.40 -13.74 -3.52
CA ARG A 185 13.49 -13.60 -4.48
C ARG A 185 13.60 -12.17 -5.04
N LEU A 186 12.48 -11.46 -5.16
CA LEU A 186 12.45 -10.05 -5.54
C LEU A 186 13.03 -9.15 -4.43
N LEU A 187 12.60 -9.35 -3.18
CA LEU A 187 13.07 -8.55 -2.05
C LEU A 187 14.54 -8.81 -1.71
N ALA A 188 15.05 -10.00 -2.04
CA ALA A 188 16.45 -10.36 -1.90
C ALA A 188 17.41 -9.50 -2.75
N THR A 189 16.92 -8.74 -3.74
CA THR A 189 17.73 -7.78 -4.52
C THR A 189 18.40 -6.73 -3.62
N PHE A 190 17.83 -6.44 -2.44
CA PHE A 190 18.40 -5.54 -1.45
C PHE A 190 18.69 -6.28 -0.13
N PRO A 191 19.77 -7.07 -0.02
CA PRO A 191 19.95 -8.03 1.08
C PRO A 191 19.80 -7.43 2.50
N THR A 192 20.37 -6.25 2.74
CA THR A 192 20.29 -5.56 4.04
C THR A 192 18.86 -5.20 4.44
N SER A 193 18.10 -4.55 3.56
CA SER A 193 16.72 -4.14 3.86
C SER A 193 15.69 -5.23 3.58
N GLY A 194 16.01 -6.14 2.66
CA GLY A 194 15.20 -7.25 2.19
C GLY A 194 15.00 -8.30 3.27
N LYS A 195 16.05 -8.66 4.03
CA LYS A 195 15.94 -9.60 5.16
C LYS A 195 14.83 -9.19 6.15
N GLY A 196 14.83 -7.93 6.58
CA GLY A 196 13.80 -7.39 7.49
C GLY A 196 12.40 -7.37 6.87
N ARG A 197 12.28 -6.98 5.59
CA ARG A 197 10.99 -6.98 4.88
C ARG A 197 10.43 -8.39 4.71
N ILE A 198 11.27 -9.35 4.36
CA ILE A 198 10.89 -10.76 4.21
C ILE A 198 10.36 -11.32 5.52
N ALA A 199 11.11 -11.13 6.61
CA ALA A 199 10.70 -11.57 7.93
C ALA A 199 9.38 -10.90 8.37
N SER A 200 9.22 -9.60 8.11
CA SER A 200 8.00 -8.86 8.46
C SER A 200 6.77 -9.36 7.71
N ILE A 201 6.87 -9.54 6.38
CA ILE A 201 5.76 -10.07 5.57
C ILE A 201 5.41 -11.50 6.02
N HIS A 202 6.40 -12.37 6.18
CA HIS A 202 6.18 -13.75 6.65
C HIS A 202 5.50 -13.79 8.03
N SER A 203 6.00 -12.99 8.99
CA SER A 203 5.43 -12.89 10.34
C SER A 203 3.99 -12.40 10.32
N SER A 204 3.66 -11.42 9.44
CA SER A 204 2.30 -10.88 9.34
C SER A 204 1.26 -11.93 8.92
N GLU A 205 1.67 -12.94 8.15
CA GLU A 205 0.81 -14.05 7.76
C GLU A 205 0.79 -15.15 8.85
N ALA A 206 1.96 -15.56 9.33
CA ALA A 206 2.10 -16.72 10.21
C ALA A 206 1.82 -16.46 11.70
N ARG A 207 1.87 -15.21 12.17
CA ARG A 207 1.77 -14.84 13.60
C ARG A 207 0.71 -13.77 13.86
N GLY A 208 0.47 -13.45 15.13
CA GLY A 208 -0.53 -12.46 15.57
C GLY A 208 -1.90 -13.08 15.86
N ASP A 209 -2.83 -12.27 16.35
CA ASP A 209 -4.08 -12.79 16.93
C ASP A 209 -5.24 -12.85 15.92
N LEU A 210 -5.11 -12.16 14.78
CA LEU A 210 -6.11 -12.26 13.72
C LEU A 210 -6.19 -13.70 13.23
N LYS A 211 -7.40 -14.25 13.24
CA LYS A 211 -7.66 -15.63 12.79
C LYS A 211 -7.12 -15.84 11.37
N PRO A 212 -6.49 -17.00 11.07
CA PRO A 212 -5.98 -17.30 9.73
C PRO A 212 -7.02 -17.16 8.63
N LEU A 213 -8.27 -17.56 8.90
CA LEU A 213 -9.37 -17.40 7.96
C LEU A 213 -9.68 -15.94 7.65
N LEU A 214 -9.75 -15.08 8.67
CA LEU A 214 -10.00 -13.65 8.48
C LEU A 214 -8.88 -13.01 7.62
N LYS A 215 -7.62 -13.34 7.91
CA LYS A 215 -6.47 -12.87 7.13
C LYS A 215 -6.60 -13.23 5.64
N ALA A 216 -6.98 -14.48 5.36
CA ALA A 216 -7.16 -14.95 3.98
C ALA A 216 -8.35 -14.26 3.29
N GLN A 217 -9.48 -14.08 3.99
CA GLN A 217 -10.67 -13.40 3.49
C GLN A 217 -10.38 -11.93 3.15
N VAL A 218 -9.77 -11.18 4.06
CA VAL A 218 -9.45 -9.77 3.80
C VAL A 218 -8.33 -9.64 2.78
N SER A 219 -7.37 -10.58 2.71
CA SER A 219 -6.38 -10.61 1.63
C SER A 219 -7.02 -10.74 0.25
N TRP A 220 -8.07 -11.57 0.10
CA TRP A 220 -8.87 -11.63 -1.12
C TRP A 220 -9.52 -10.29 -1.42
N ILE A 221 -10.27 -9.71 -0.46
CA ILE A 221 -10.98 -8.43 -0.63
C ILE A 221 -10.02 -7.31 -1.04
N ILE A 222 -8.88 -7.19 -0.37
CA ILE A 222 -7.85 -6.17 -0.62
C ILE A 222 -7.20 -6.37 -1.99
N ALA A 223 -6.87 -7.61 -2.36
CA ALA A 223 -6.31 -7.95 -3.67
C ALA A 223 -7.30 -7.69 -4.82
N ARG A 224 -8.59 -7.94 -4.62
CA ARG A 224 -9.65 -7.60 -5.59
C ARG A 224 -9.76 -6.10 -5.83
N GLN A 225 -9.66 -5.29 -4.77
CA GLN A 225 -9.65 -3.83 -4.92
C GLN A 225 -8.51 -3.38 -5.85
N ASP A 226 -7.29 -3.84 -5.58
CA ASP A 226 -6.09 -3.45 -6.33
C ASP A 226 -5.91 -4.20 -7.66
N ARG A 227 -6.74 -5.22 -7.94
CA ARG A 227 -6.54 -6.19 -9.05
C ARG A 227 -5.11 -6.76 -9.04
N ALA A 228 -4.63 -7.06 -7.84
CA ALA A 228 -3.31 -7.64 -7.62
C ALA A 228 -3.40 -9.16 -7.77
N TRP A 229 -3.30 -9.64 -9.00
CA TRP A 229 -3.60 -11.02 -9.37
C TRP A 229 -2.66 -12.03 -8.73
N TYR A 230 -1.39 -11.67 -8.53
CA TYR A 230 -0.46 -12.50 -7.76
C TYR A 230 -0.95 -12.72 -6.32
N ALA A 231 -1.24 -11.63 -5.62
CA ALA A 231 -1.72 -11.66 -4.24
C ALA A 231 -3.11 -12.29 -4.12
N LEU A 232 -3.97 -12.11 -5.12
CA LEU A 232 -5.29 -12.73 -5.19
C LEU A 232 -5.19 -14.25 -5.32
N GLY A 233 -4.28 -14.75 -6.15
CA GLY A 233 -4.01 -16.18 -6.28
C GLY A 233 -3.53 -16.81 -4.97
N GLN A 234 -2.62 -16.12 -4.27
CA GLN A 234 -2.14 -16.53 -2.94
C GLN A 234 -3.30 -16.57 -1.91
N ALA A 235 -4.16 -15.56 -1.89
CA ALA A 235 -5.34 -15.53 -1.02
C ALA A 235 -6.34 -16.65 -1.36
N GLN A 236 -6.58 -16.91 -2.66
CA GLN A 236 -7.47 -17.98 -3.12
C GLN A 236 -6.98 -19.35 -2.67
N GLN A 237 -5.69 -19.64 -2.88
CA GLN A 237 -5.08 -20.88 -2.43
C GLN A 237 -5.24 -21.03 -0.91
N ARG A 238 -4.92 -19.98 -0.16
CA ARG A 238 -5.02 -20.03 1.30
C ARG A 238 -6.44 -20.27 1.80
N LEU A 239 -7.45 -19.65 1.16
CA LEU A 239 -8.86 -19.90 1.49
C LEU A 239 -9.24 -21.36 1.22
N ARG A 240 -8.81 -21.94 0.09
CA ARG A 240 -9.06 -23.35 -0.23
C ARG A 240 -8.39 -24.31 0.77
N GLU A 241 -7.15 -24.04 1.18
CA GLU A 241 -6.46 -24.80 2.23
C GLU A 241 -7.20 -24.76 3.58
N LEU A 242 -7.94 -23.67 3.84
CA LEU A 242 -8.79 -23.51 5.02
C LEU A 242 -10.21 -24.07 4.81
N GLY A 243 -10.43 -24.84 3.75
CA GLY A 243 -11.67 -25.56 3.48
C GLY A 243 -12.76 -24.76 2.78
N TRP A 244 -12.47 -23.56 2.29
CA TRP A 244 -13.45 -22.76 1.55
C TRP A 244 -13.58 -23.20 0.09
N SER A 245 -14.83 -23.34 -0.36
CA SER A 245 -15.13 -23.54 -1.77
C SER A 245 -14.97 -22.24 -2.56
N ASP A 246 -14.78 -22.35 -3.88
CA ASP A 246 -14.75 -21.16 -4.75
C ASP A 246 -16.04 -20.34 -4.66
N ASP A 247 -17.19 -20.99 -4.45
CA ASP A 247 -18.45 -20.29 -4.24
C ASP A 247 -18.43 -19.40 -3.01
N GLN A 248 -17.91 -19.91 -1.89
CA GLN A 248 -17.77 -19.11 -0.68
C GLN A 248 -16.74 -17.98 -0.87
N ILE A 249 -15.64 -18.24 -1.56
CA ILE A 249 -14.62 -17.22 -1.86
C ILE A 249 -15.23 -16.06 -2.65
N PHE A 250 -15.99 -16.35 -3.71
CA PHE A 250 -16.59 -15.29 -4.53
C PHE A 250 -17.72 -14.52 -3.82
N LYS A 251 -18.31 -15.05 -2.74
CA LYS A 251 -19.23 -14.26 -1.88
C LYS A 251 -18.53 -13.08 -1.21
N LEU A 252 -17.20 -13.11 -1.06
CA LEU A 252 -16.41 -11.98 -0.53
C LEU A 252 -16.41 -10.76 -1.48
N ASP A 253 -16.79 -10.92 -2.75
CA ASP A 253 -16.95 -9.81 -3.70
C ASP A 253 -18.32 -9.09 -3.58
N GLY A 254 -19.24 -9.65 -2.78
CA GLY A 254 -20.63 -9.19 -2.66
C GLY A 254 -20.87 -8.07 -1.62
N ASP A 255 -22.14 -7.95 -1.20
CA ASP A 255 -22.61 -6.98 -0.19
C ASP A 255 -22.40 -7.45 1.27
N TRP A 256 -21.98 -8.71 1.42
CA TRP A 256 -21.75 -9.42 2.67
C TRP A 256 -22.98 -9.57 3.57
N SER A 257 -24.20 -9.48 3.02
CA SER A 257 -25.45 -9.64 3.79
C SER A 257 -25.55 -10.96 4.56
N GLU A 258 -24.95 -12.03 4.03
CA GLU A 258 -24.90 -13.36 4.65
C GLU A 258 -23.89 -13.50 5.81
N PHE A 259 -23.00 -12.52 5.99
CA PHE A 259 -21.97 -12.56 7.03
C PHE A 259 -22.44 -11.89 8.32
N THR A 260 -21.82 -12.22 9.45
CA THR A 260 -22.14 -11.61 10.75
C THR A 260 -21.85 -10.10 10.77
N PRO A 261 -22.48 -9.31 11.66
CA PRO A 261 -22.17 -7.88 11.82
C PRO A 261 -20.67 -7.59 12.02
N ALA A 262 -19.98 -8.42 12.80
CA ALA A 262 -18.55 -8.30 13.06
C ALA A 262 -17.70 -8.54 11.80
N GLU A 263 -17.99 -9.60 11.04
CA GLU A 263 -17.30 -9.86 9.77
C GLU A 263 -17.54 -8.74 8.76
N ARG A 264 -18.78 -8.27 8.62
CA ARG A 264 -19.08 -7.13 7.73
C ARG A 264 -18.31 -5.87 8.11
N ALA A 265 -18.15 -5.58 9.40
CA ALA A 265 -17.37 -4.44 9.88
C ALA A 265 -15.88 -4.60 9.53
N GLN A 266 -15.31 -5.79 9.76
CA GLN A 266 -13.93 -6.10 9.40
C GLN A 266 -13.68 -6.01 7.89
N PHE A 267 -14.57 -6.57 7.07
CA PHE A 267 -14.48 -6.54 5.62
C PHE A 267 -14.60 -5.13 5.07
N ARG A 268 -15.52 -4.33 5.63
CA ARG A 268 -15.69 -2.92 5.26
C ARG A 268 -14.44 -2.11 5.58
N LEU A 269 -13.89 -2.27 6.79
CA LEU A 269 -12.64 -1.63 7.20
C LEU A 269 -11.52 -1.97 6.21
N ALA A 270 -11.29 -3.25 5.95
CA ALA A 270 -10.24 -3.70 5.04
C ALA A 270 -10.44 -3.15 3.61
N ARG A 271 -11.67 -3.22 3.08
CA ARG A 271 -12.01 -2.74 1.73
C ARG A 271 -11.79 -1.24 1.58
N GLN A 272 -12.32 -0.44 2.49
CA GLN A 272 -12.22 1.03 2.43
C GLN A 272 -10.76 1.47 2.57
N LEU A 273 -10.05 0.94 3.56
CA LEU A 273 -8.67 1.34 3.81
C LEU A 273 -7.73 0.91 2.68
N ALA A 274 -7.96 -0.25 2.05
CA ALA A 274 -7.22 -0.66 0.87
C ALA A 274 -7.49 0.26 -0.33
N ALA A 275 -8.76 0.60 -0.57
CA ALA A 275 -9.19 1.49 -1.64
C ALA A 275 -8.43 2.83 -1.60
N SER A 276 -8.42 3.51 -0.45
CA SER A 276 -7.62 4.71 -0.23
C SER A 276 -7.53 5.03 1.26
N PRO A 277 -6.42 5.63 1.75
CA PRO A 277 -6.26 6.00 3.17
C PRO A 277 -7.45 6.79 3.75
N ILE A 278 -8.12 7.59 2.91
CA ILE A 278 -9.16 8.54 3.32
C ILE A 278 -10.59 8.03 3.09
N MET A 279 -10.78 6.77 2.69
CA MET A 279 -12.11 6.21 2.42
C MET A 279 -12.75 5.58 3.66
N LEU A 280 -11.95 5.16 4.63
CA LEU A 280 -12.45 4.63 5.90
C LEU A 280 -12.92 5.81 6.76
N THR A 281 -14.20 5.81 7.13
CA THR A 281 -14.79 6.90 7.91
C THR A 281 -14.70 6.65 9.42
N ASP A 282 -14.81 7.72 10.22
CA ASP A 282 -14.87 7.61 11.67
C ASP A 282 -16.07 6.76 12.14
N ALA A 283 -17.22 6.86 11.45
CA ALA A 283 -18.40 6.08 11.77
C ALA A 283 -18.19 4.57 11.52
N GLU A 284 -17.56 4.21 10.40
CA GLU A 284 -17.21 2.81 10.09
C GLU A 284 -16.17 2.27 11.08
N THR A 285 -15.19 3.08 11.48
CA THR A 285 -14.19 2.72 12.50
C THR A 285 -14.84 2.54 13.88
N THR A 286 -15.72 3.46 14.27
CA THR A 286 -16.47 3.38 15.55
C THR A 286 -17.31 2.11 15.60
N GLU A 287 -17.99 1.77 14.51
CA GLU A 287 -18.73 0.52 14.40
C GLU A 287 -17.82 -0.71 14.48
N ALA A 288 -16.66 -0.70 13.80
CA ALA A 288 -15.71 -1.79 13.90
C ALA A 288 -15.20 -1.97 15.34
N VAL A 289 -14.86 -0.88 16.04
CA VAL A 289 -14.44 -0.92 17.45
C VAL A 289 -15.55 -1.49 18.34
N LYS A 290 -16.81 -1.12 18.10
CA LYS A 290 -17.96 -1.67 18.82
C LYS A 290 -18.10 -3.18 18.62
N GLN A 291 -17.87 -3.67 17.40
CA GLN A 291 -18.07 -5.07 17.05
C GLN A 291 -16.94 -6.00 17.54
N ILE A 292 -15.69 -5.55 17.44
CA ILE A 292 -14.51 -6.43 17.62
C ILE A 292 -13.48 -5.89 18.61
N GLY A 293 -13.69 -4.70 19.16
CA GLY A 293 -12.80 -4.05 20.10
C GLY A 293 -11.61 -3.32 19.43
N PRO A 294 -10.98 -2.39 20.15
CA PRO A 294 -9.95 -1.52 19.59
C PRO A 294 -8.66 -2.25 19.22
N ARG A 295 -8.27 -3.28 20.00
CA ARG A 295 -7.08 -4.10 19.72
C ARG A 295 -7.17 -4.75 18.34
N ASP A 296 -8.28 -5.41 18.05
CA ASP A 296 -8.46 -6.14 16.80
C ASP A 296 -8.61 -5.20 15.60
N VAL A 297 -9.23 -4.03 15.80
CA VAL A 297 -9.26 -2.96 14.79
C VAL A 297 -7.84 -2.52 14.40
N VAL A 298 -6.97 -2.23 15.38
CA VAL A 298 -5.57 -1.82 15.11
C VAL A 298 -4.76 -2.94 14.44
N GLN A 299 -4.97 -4.19 14.86
CA GLN A 299 -4.34 -5.34 14.20
C GLN A 299 -4.80 -5.45 12.74
N LEU A 300 -6.10 -5.28 12.48
CA LEU A 300 -6.66 -5.37 11.14
C LEU A 300 -6.23 -4.20 10.24
N ILE A 301 -6.11 -2.98 10.77
CA ILE A 301 -5.50 -1.84 10.07
C ILE A 301 -4.08 -2.20 9.66
N SER A 302 -3.27 -2.68 10.60
CA SER A 302 -1.88 -3.05 10.37
C SER A 302 -1.75 -4.14 9.29
N TYR A 303 -2.57 -5.20 9.37
CA TYR A 303 -2.60 -6.24 8.35
C TYR A 303 -3.03 -5.69 6.98
N THR A 304 -4.10 -4.91 6.92
CA THR A 304 -4.62 -4.32 5.68
C THR A 304 -3.59 -3.45 4.98
N THR A 305 -2.86 -2.62 5.73
CA THR A 305 -1.84 -1.72 5.18
C THR A 305 -0.66 -2.49 4.58
N ASN A 306 -0.22 -3.56 5.26
CA ASN A 306 0.82 -4.45 4.76
C ASN A 306 0.38 -5.20 3.51
N ARG A 307 -0.88 -5.67 3.44
CA ARG A 307 -1.43 -6.31 2.23
C ARG A 307 -1.55 -5.35 1.06
N ALA A 308 -1.96 -4.10 1.30
CA ALA A 308 -2.00 -3.06 0.26
C ALA A 308 -0.59 -2.73 -0.30
N SER A 309 0.44 -2.77 0.54
CA SER A 309 1.84 -2.66 0.11
C SER A 309 2.27 -3.88 -0.72
N PHE A 310 2.01 -5.08 -0.21
CA PHE A 310 2.34 -6.34 -0.87
C PHE A 310 1.72 -6.44 -2.26
N ASN A 311 0.43 -6.07 -2.39
CA ASN A 311 -0.26 -5.99 -3.67
C ASN A 311 0.48 -5.11 -4.68
N ARG A 312 0.88 -3.90 -4.27
CA ARG A 312 1.61 -2.96 -5.14
C ARG A 312 2.96 -3.50 -5.56
N ILE A 313 3.71 -4.08 -4.62
CA ILE A 313 5.04 -4.65 -4.91
C ILE A 313 4.92 -5.78 -5.92
N THR A 314 4.05 -6.75 -5.64
CA THR A 314 3.96 -7.99 -6.42
C THR A 314 3.28 -7.79 -7.77
N GLU A 315 2.23 -6.97 -7.85
CA GLU A 315 1.55 -6.70 -9.10
C GLU A 315 2.38 -5.78 -10.01
N ALA A 316 3.06 -4.77 -9.45
CA ALA A 316 3.95 -3.92 -10.25
C ALA A 316 5.09 -4.73 -10.84
N ALA A 317 5.74 -5.59 -10.05
CA ALA A 317 6.77 -6.50 -10.54
C ALA A 317 6.23 -7.59 -11.48
N GLY A 318 4.92 -7.71 -11.66
CA GLY A 318 4.31 -8.70 -12.56
C GLY A 318 4.62 -10.14 -12.15
N LEU A 319 4.68 -10.41 -10.83
CA LEU A 319 5.02 -11.74 -10.34
C LEU A 319 4.00 -12.78 -10.82
N ARG A 320 4.50 -13.99 -11.05
CA ARG A 320 3.67 -15.11 -11.50
C ARG A 320 3.13 -15.87 -10.30
N ILE A 321 1.86 -16.26 -10.32
CA ILE A 321 1.33 -17.15 -9.29
C ILE A 321 2.08 -18.48 -9.41
N GLU A 322 2.67 -18.93 -8.32
CA GLU A 322 3.39 -20.19 -8.25
C GLU A 322 2.45 -21.37 -8.57
N LYS A 323 2.98 -22.41 -9.23
CA LYS A 323 2.28 -23.70 -9.25
C LYS A 323 2.26 -24.18 -7.80
N SER A 324 1.09 -24.62 -7.32
CA SER A 324 0.91 -25.13 -5.96
C SER A 324 2.10 -25.99 -5.54
N LEU A 325 2.76 -25.59 -4.45
CA LEU A 325 3.88 -26.31 -3.83
C LEU A 325 3.42 -27.69 -3.34
#